data_AF-A0A779QI97-F1
#
_entry.id   AF-A0A779QI97-F1
#
_cell.length_a   1.000
_cell.length_b   1.000
_cell.length_c   1.000
_cell.angle_alpha   90.00
_cell.angle_beta   90.00
_cell.angle_gamma   90.00
#
_symmetry.space_group_name_H-M   'P 1'
#
loop_
_entity.id
_entity.type
_entity.pdbx_description
1 polymer ?
#
loop_
_entity_poly.entity_id
_entity_poly.type
_entity_poly.pdbx_seq_one_letter_code
_entity_poly.pdbx_strand_id
1 'polypeptide(L)'
;PSSEFSAMGDVTALSTEDITEGPLAGRTALYAEIEPTERMKQLVADGKKIYSSIELHPQFSVNGRAYLVGLAMTDTPASLGTERLKFTAQQRQAVMTFNSIQGEAPLISEAIESEIIEMAEQRQEEGTQWFNRVMGIIGRGRKADDASFSRIQEAVEGVATSQADIIDRFNVLETRHQQDRQKITSLTTELTA
;
A
#
# COMPACT_ATOMS: atom_id res chain seq x y z
N PRO A 1 -28.68 -23.84 -6.17
CA PRO A 1 -27.38 -24.24 -6.75
C PRO A 1 -26.50 -23.01 -7.01
N SER A 2 -25.36 -22.87 -6.33
CA SER A 2 -24.36 -21.87 -6.68
C SER A 2 -23.59 -22.36 -7.90
N SER A 3 -23.80 -21.71 -9.04
CA SER A 3 -23.02 -21.97 -10.26
C SER A 3 -21.59 -21.49 -10.05
N GLU A 4 -20.59 -22.25 -10.49
CA GLU A 4 -19.19 -21.83 -10.51
C GLU A 4 -18.95 -20.57 -11.35
N PHE A 5 -19.93 -20.19 -12.19
CA PHE A 5 -19.90 -18.99 -13.04
C PHE A 5 -20.82 -17.86 -12.53
N SER A 6 -21.31 -17.93 -11.30
CA SER A 6 -22.08 -16.83 -10.71
C SER A 6 -21.27 -15.53 -10.69
N ALA A 7 -21.95 -14.39 -10.88
CA ALA A 7 -21.33 -13.08 -10.67
C ALA A 7 -20.72 -12.98 -9.27
N MET A 8 -19.61 -12.25 -9.15
CA MET A 8 -18.87 -12.09 -7.90
C MET A 8 -19.37 -10.91 -7.07
N GLY A 9 -20.16 -10.01 -7.66
CA GLY A 9 -20.73 -8.84 -7.02
C GLY A 9 -21.29 -7.91 -8.07
N ASP A 10 -21.90 -6.82 -7.61
CA ASP A 10 -22.44 -5.76 -8.45
C ASP A 10 -21.57 -4.50 -8.32
N VAL A 11 -21.41 -3.77 -9.42
CA VAL A 11 -20.76 -2.45 -9.41
C VAL A 11 -21.82 -1.41 -9.07
N THR A 12 -21.67 -0.72 -7.94
CA THR A 12 -22.65 0.25 -7.45
C THR A 12 -22.34 1.68 -7.90
N ALA A 13 -21.05 2.01 -8.06
CA ALA A 13 -20.60 3.31 -8.53
C ALA A 13 -19.24 3.24 -9.22
N LEU A 14 -18.97 4.22 -10.08
CA LEU A 14 -17.69 4.44 -10.74
C LEU A 14 -17.35 5.92 -10.64
N SER A 15 -16.08 6.22 -10.35
CA SER A 15 -15.55 7.58 -10.36
C SER A 15 -14.15 7.61 -10.97
N THR A 16 -13.73 8.79 -11.39
CA THR A 16 -12.43 9.00 -12.02
C THR A 16 -11.74 10.21 -11.43
N GLU A 17 -10.43 10.12 -11.23
CA GLU A 17 -9.60 11.23 -10.75
C GLU A 17 -8.30 11.31 -11.54
N ASP A 18 -7.80 12.52 -11.77
CA ASP A 18 -6.50 12.69 -12.41
C ASP A 18 -5.38 12.52 -11.39
N ILE A 19 -4.43 11.65 -11.70
CA ILE A 19 -3.26 11.40 -10.87
C ILE A 19 -2.27 12.53 -11.08
N THR A 20 -1.99 13.31 -10.03
CA THR A 20 -1.09 14.47 -10.10
C THR A 20 0.34 14.15 -9.68
N GLU A 21 0.56 13.04 -8.97
CA GLU A 21 1.84 12.71 -8.33
C GLU A 21 2.29 11.25 -8.56
N GLY A 22 3.58 10.99 -8.36
CA GLY A 22 4.16 9.66 -8.44
C GLY A 22 4.34 9.12 -9.88
N PRO A 23 4.66 7.82 -10.03
CA PRO A 23 5.00 7.21 -11.33
C PRO A 23 3.86 7.23 -12.36
N LEU A 24 2.61 7.37 -11.90
CA LEU A 24 1.42 7.40 -12.74
C LEU A 24 0.88 8.82 -12.99
N ALA A 25 1.59 9.87 -12.55
CA ALA A 25 1.20 11.26 -12.77
C ALA A 25 0.87 11.54 -14.26
N GLY A 26 -0.20 12.30 -14.49
CA GLY A 26 -0.74 12.60 -15.81
C GLY A 26 -1.66 11.52 -16.40
N ARG A 27 -1.97 10.46 -15.65
CA ARG A 27 -2.98 9.46 -16.01
C ARG A 27 -4.25 9.64 -15.18
N THR A 28 -5.36 9.13 -15.66
CA THR A 28 -6.64 9.11 -14.93
C THR A 28 -6.79 7.77 -14.20
N ALA A 29 -7.01 7.82 -12.88
CA ALA A 29 -7.39 6.69 -12.06
C ALA A 29 -8.90 6.40 -12.23
N LEU A 30 -9.26 5.12 -12.21
CA LEU A 30 -10.64 4.66 -12.19
C LEU A 30 -10.91 3.94 -10.87
N TYR A 31 -11.89 4.41 -10.12
CA TYR A 31 -12.35 3.79 -8.89
C TYR A 31 -13.71 3.13 -9.13
N ALA A 32 -13.90 1.96 -8.52
CA ALA A 32 -15.14 1.21 -8.56
C ALA A 32 -15.58 0.85 -7.15
N GLU A 33 -16.82 1.18 -6.83
CA GLU A 33 -17.50 0.65 -5.66
C GLU A 33 -18.25 -0.61 -6.05
N ILE A 34 -18.07 -1.66 -5.25
CA ILE A 34 -18.64 -2.97 -5.51
C ILE A 34 -19.36 -3.47 -4.28
N GLU A 35 -20.53 -4.06 -4.49
CA GLU A 35 -21.24 -4.85 -3.49
C GLU A 35 -20.83 -6.33 -3.68
N PRO A 36 -19.91 -6.86 -2.85
CA PRO A 36 -19.37 -8.20 -3.05
C PRO A 36 -20.35 -9.26 -2.58
N THR A 37 -20.44 -10.35 -3.34
CA THR A 37 -21.08 -11.58 -2.87
C THR A 37 -20.22 -12.25 -1.78
N GLU A 38 -20.84 -13.13 -0.99
CA GLU A 38 -20.10 -13.95 -0.01
C GLU A 38 -18.98 -14.78 -0.64
N ARG A 39 -19.19 -15.26 -1.87
CA ARG A 39 -18.15 -15.98 -2.62
C ARG A 39 -16.92 -15.11 -2.91
N MET A 40 -17.13 -13.85 -3.28
CA MET A 40 -16.05 -12.91 -3.52
C MET A 40 -15.26 -12.65 -2.24
N LYS A 41 -15.95 -12.44 -1.11
CA LYS A 41 -15.31 -12.26 0.20
C LYS A 41 -14.46 -13.47 0.58
N GLN A 42 -14.97 -14.69 0.38
CA GLN A 42 -14.24 -15.93 0.65
C GLN A 42 -12.98 -16.06 -0.21
N LEU A 43 -13.07 -15.83 -1.52
CA LEU A 43 -11.90 -15.90 -2.40
C LEU A 43 -10.81 -14.92 -1.99
N VAL A 44 -11.20 -13.68 -1.68
CA VAL A 44 -10.22 -12.66 -1.25
C VAL A 44 -9.59 -13.00 0.10
N ALA A 45 -10.36 -13.56 1.03
CA ALA A 45 -9.86 -14.07 2.31
C ALA A 45 -8.88 -15.25 2.13
N ASP A 46 -9.18 -16.15 1.20
CA ASP A 46 -8.32 -17.27 0.80
C ASP A 46 -7.08 -16.84 0.01
N GLY A 47 -6.93 -15.53 -0.26
CA GLY A 47 -5.81 -15.00 -1.02
C GLY A 47 -5.86 -15.30 -2.53
N LYS A 48 -7.04 -15.66 -3.05
CA LYS A 48 -7.29 -15.95 -4.47
C LYS A 48 -8.11 -14.86 -5.12
N LYS A 49 -7.79 -14.54 -6.37
CA LYS A 49 -8.43 -13.50 -7.17
C LYS A 49 -8.48 -12.20 -6.37
N ILE A 50 -7.33 -11.73 -5.93
CA ILE A 50 -7.25 -10.61 -4.97
C ILE A 50 -7.07 -9.23 -5.62
N TYR A 51 -7.01 -9.16 -6.95
CA TYR A 51 -6.83 -7.92 -7.71
C TYR A 51 -8.01 -7.67 -8.65
N SER A 52 -8.21 -6.41 -9.03
CA SER A 52 -9.17 -6.03 -10.07
C SER A 52 -8.49 -5.78 -11.42
N SER A 53 -9.21 -6.06 -12.50
CA SER A 53 -8.81 -5.70 -13.85
C SER A 53 -10.03 -5.23 -14.63
N ILE A 54 -9.82 -4.29 -15.55
CA ILE A 54 -10.90 -3.73 -16.37
C ILE A 54 -10.74 -4.08 -17.84
N GLU A 55 -11.87 -4.16 -18.52
CA GLU A 55 -11.93 -4.18 -19.98
C GLU A 55 -12.48 -2.84 -20.45
N LEU A 56 -11.67 -2.12 -21.23
CA LEU A 56 -12.05 -0.83 -21.81
C LEU A 56 -12.26 -1.00 -23.32
N HIS A 57 -13.37 -0.44 -23.82
CA HIS A 57 -13.58 -0.22 -25.24
C HIS A 57 -13.15 1.22 -25.59
N PRO A 58 -12.02 1.44 -26.30
CA PRO A 58 -11.42 2.77 -26.44
C PRO A 58 -12.26 3.80 -27.19
N GLN A 59 -13.08 3.34 -28.14
CA GLN A 59 -13.86 4.19 -29.03
C GLN A 59 -15.32 3.75 -29.01
N PHE A 60 -16.09 4.21 -28.03
CA PHE A 60 -17.51 3.87 -27.97
C PHE A 60 -18.29 4.66 -29.02
N SER A 61 -19.18 3.99 -29.76
CA SER A 61 -19.84 4.52 -30.97
C SER A 61 -20.68 5.78 -30.72
N VAL A 62 -21.09 6.02 -29.47
CA VAL A 62 -21.99 7.12 -29.12
C VAL A 62 -21.25 8.45 -28.91
N ASN A 63 -20.03 8.44 -28.36
CA ASN A 63 -19.31 9.66 -27.99
C ASN A 63 -17.81 9.66 -28.33
N GLY A 64 -17.29 8.56 -28.91
CA GLY A 64 -15.89 8.41 -29.26
C GLY A 64 -14.93 8.34 -28.07
N ARG A 65 -15.44 8.17 -26.84
CA ARG A 65 -14.65 8.08 -25.62
C ARG A 65 -14.52 6.62 -25.16
N ALA A 66 -13.57 6.37 -24.27
CA ALA A 66 -13.39 5.07 -23.65
C ALA A 66 -14.63 4.70 -22.81
N TYR A 67 -15.04 3.44 -22.91
CA TYR A 67 -16.18 2.89 -22.18
C TYR A 67 -15.76 1.63 -21.41
N LEU A 68 -16.13 1.54 -20.13
CA LEU A 68 -15.88 0.36 -19.31
C LEU A 68 -16.85 -0.77 -19.70
N VAL A 69 -16.31 -1.85 -20.26
CA VAL A 69 -17.09 -3.02 -20.71
C VAL A 69 -17.26 -4.03 -19.57
N GLY A 70 -16.20 -4.24 -18.79
CA GLY A 70 -16.21 -5.25 -17.74
C GLY A 70 -15.24 -4.92 -16.61
N LEU A 71 -15.61 -5.35 -15.41
CA LEU A 71 -14.77 -5.36 -14.23
C LEU A 71 -14.61 -6.82 -13.77
N ALA A 72 -13.37 -7.28 -13.67
CA ALA A 72 -13.04 -8.65 -13.32
C ALA A 72 -12.18 -8.71 -12.06
N MET A 73 -12.29 -9.84 -11.36
CA MET A 73 -11.45 -10.21 -10.25
C MET A 73 -10.40 -11.24 -10.71
N THR A 74 -9.12 -10.99 -10.46
CA THR A 74 -8.00 -11.75 -11.02
C THR A 74 -6.81 -11.83 -10.05
N ASP A 75 -5.93 -12.81 -10.27
CA ASP A 75 -4.65 -12.92 -9.55
C ASP A 75 -3.53 -12.13 -10.27
N THR A 76 -3.72 -11.90 -11.57
CA THR A 76 -2.75 -11.26 -12.47
C THR A 76 -3.49 -10.15 -13.21
N PRO A 77 -3.57 -8.94 -12.65
CA PRO A 77 -4.25 -7.83 -13.31
C PRO A 77 -3.47 -7.38 -14.55
N ALA A 78 -4.19 -7.03 -15.61
CA ALA A 78 -3.63 -6.35 -16.78
C ALA A 78 -3.65 -4.82 -16.60
N SER A 79 -4.53 -4.33 -15.72
CA SER A 79 -4.58 -2.93 -15.31
C SER A 79 -3.31 -2.50 -14.59
N LEU A 80 -2.91 -1.25 -14.82
CA LEU A 80 -1.79 -0.61 -14.14
C LEU A 80 -2.24 -0.01 -12.80
N GLY A 81 -1.38 -0.06 -11.78
CA GLY A 81 -1.66 0.57 -10.49
C GLY A 81 -2.74 -0.11 -9.66
N THR A 82 -3.10 -1.36 -9.98
CA THR A 82 -4.11 -2.11 -9.22
C THR A 82 -3.60 -2.47 -7.84
N GLU A 83 -4.37 -2.09 -6.82
CA GLU A 83 -4.15 -2.52 -5.44
C GLU A 83 -4.92 -3.80 -5.11
N ARG A 84 -4.48 -4.48 -4.05
CA ARG A 84 -5.20 -5.66 -3.53
C ARG A 84 -6.57 -5.24 -3.03
N LEU A 85 -7.61 -5.97 -3.41
CA LEU A 85 -8.97 -5.79 -2.91
C LEU A 85 -9.00 -5.93 -1.38
N LYS A 86 -9.50 -4.90 -0.71
CA LYS A 86 -9.71 -4.87 0.74
C LYS A 86 -11.17 -4.53 1.01
N PHE A 87 -11.92 -5.48 1.58
CA PHE A 87 -13.27 -5.21 2.05
C PHE A 87 -13.22 -4.80 3.51
N THR A 88 -13.51 -3.53 3.80
CA THR A 88 -13.68 -3.06 5.18
C THR A 88 -15.18 -2.94 5.46
N ALA A 89 -15.66 -3.51 6.57
CA ALA A 89 -17.09 -3.55 6.90
C ALA A 89 -17.67 -2.16 7.28
N GLN A 90 -16.85 -1.10 7.36
CA GLN A 90 -17.22 0.20 7.94
C GLN A 90 -16.88 1.42 7.05
N GLN A 91 -16.55 1.25 5.77
CA GLN A 91 -16.22 2.38 4.88
C GLN A 91 -17.41 3.09 4.24
N ARG A 92 -18.64 2.93 4.74
CA ARG A 92 -19.78 3.71 4.23
C ARG A 92 -19.64 5.21 4.54
N GLN A 93 -18.90 5.57 5.61
CA GLN A 93 -18.70 6.97 6.00
C GLN A 93 -17.61 7.68 5.17
N ALA A 94 -16.55 6.97 4.75
CA ALA A 94 -15.46 7.56 3.95
C ALA A 94 -15.88 7.84 2.50
N VAL A 95 -16.79 7.02 1.97
CA VAL A 95 -17.39 7.19 0.63
C VAL A 95 -18.44 8.31 0.62
N MET A 96 -19.16 8.54 1.73
CA MET A 96 -20.14 9.63 1.84
C MET A 96 -19.51 11.04 1.87
N THR A 97 -18.22 11.17 2.14
CA THR A 97 -17.51 12.47 2.13
C THR A 97 -17.33 13.05 0.71
N PHE A 98 -17.60 12.27 -0.34
CA PHE A 98 -17.51 12.73 -1.73
C PHE A 98 -18.71 13.56 -2.22
N ASN A 99 -19.81 13.63 -1.47
CA ASN A 99 -20.98 14.42 -1.85
C ASN A 99 -21.38 15.46 -0.77
N SER A 100 -20.86 16.67 -0.96
CA SER A 100 -21.42 17.97 -0.52
C SER A 100 -21.37 18.36 0.99
N ILE A 101 -20.31 19.12 1.32
CA ILE A 101 -20.23 20.32 2.19
C ILE A 101 -20.48 20.21 3.73
N GLN A 102 -19.34 20.40 4.43
CA GLN A 102 -19.02 21.16 5.66
C GLN A 102 -19.47 20.72 7.07
N GLY A 103 -18.46 20.27 7.83
CA GLY A 103 -18.38 20.19 9.29
C GLY A 103 -17.06 19.52 9.69
N GLU A 104 -16.46 19.90 10.82
CA GLU A 104 -15.19 19.30 11.29
C GLU A 104 -15.29 17.76 11.35
N ALA A 105 -14.25 17.09 10.82
CA ALA A 105 -14.18 15.65 10.79
C ALA A 105 -14.05 15.09 12.22
N PRO A 106 -14.84 14.07 12.62
CA PRO A 106 -14.55 13.36 13.86
C PRO A 106 -13.27 12.55 13.68
N LEU A 107 -12.23 12.93 14.43
CA LEU A 107 -11.02 12.14 14.61
C LEU A 107 -11.41 10.81 15.29
N ILE A 108 -11.28 9.70 14.57
CA ILE A 108 -11.23 8.39 15.18
C ILE A 108 -9.77 7.98 15.28
N SER A 109 -9.20 8.21 16.46
CA SER A 109 -7.99 7.56 16.92
C SER A 109 -8.37 6.18 17.42
N GLU A 110 -7.94 5.11 16.75
CA GLU A 110 -7.89 3.80 17.38
C GLU A 110 -6.72 3.79 18.37
N ALA A 111 -7.04 3.76 19.66
CA ALA A 111 -6.06 3.54 20.72
C ALA A 111 -5.71 2.05 20.74
N ILE A 112 -4.64 1.68 20.05
CA ILE A 112 -3.97 0.41 20.31
C ILE A 112 -3.06 0.68 21.52
N GLU A 113 -3.42 0.13 22.68
CA GLU A 113 -2.48 -0.01 23.79
C GLU A 113 -1.32 -0.90 23.31
N SER A 114 -0.24 -0.28 22.88
CA SER A 114 1.05 -0.97 22.84
C SER A 114 1.45 -1.15 24.29
N GLU A 115 1.54 -2.40 24.74
CA GLU A 115 2.36 -2.72 25.90
C GLU A 115 3.71 -2.02 25.71
N ILE A 116 4.07 -1.19 26.69
CA ILE A 116 5.40 -0.65 26.81
C ILE A 116 6.28 -1.86 27.08
N ILE A 117 6.86 -2.43 26.03
CA ILE A 117 8.04 -3.25 26.18
C ILE A 117 9.15 -2.27 26.57
N GLU A 118 9.29 -2.05 27.88
CA GLU A 118 10.55 -1.65 28.47
C GLU A 118 11.55 -2.76 28.16
N MET A 119 12.21 -2.64 27.02
CA MET A 119 13.50 -3.28 26.84
C MET A 119 14.49 -2.20 26.46
N ALA A 120 15.18 -1.78 27.51
CA ALA A 120 16.31 -0.88 27.49
C ALA A 120 17.35 -1.31 26.46
N GLU A 121 18.05 -0.31 25.91
CA GLU A 121 19.48 -0.43 25.61
C GLU A 121 19.94 -1.35 24.46
N GLN A 122 19.21 -1.43 23.34
CA GLN A 122 19.76 -2.02 22.10
C GLN A 122 19.51 -1.14 20.87
N ARG A 123 19.82 0.17 20.96
CA ARG A 123 19.44 1.15 19.93
C ARG A 123 20.57 1.64 19.00
N GLN A 124 21.72 0.96 18.93
CA GLN A 124 22.81 1.34 18.01
C GLN A 124 23.46 0.19 17.23
N GLU A 125 23.07 -1.06 17.44
CA GLU A 125 23.78 -2.21 16.83
C GLU A 125 23.00 -2.95 15.73
N GLU A 126 21.71 -2.66 15.51
CA GLU A 126 20.87 -3.46 14.60
C GLU A 126 21.34 -3.44 13.14
N GLY A 127 21.78 -2.30 12.62
CA GLY A 127 22.27 -2.18 11.23
C GLY A 127 23.54 -3.02 10.99
N THR A 128 24.52 -2.93 11.91
CA THR A 128 25.77 -3.69 11.85
C THR A 128 25.52 -5.19 12.08
N GLN A 129 24.61 -5.54 12.99
CA GLN A 129 24.25 -6.93 13.25
C GLN A 129 23.48 -7.57 12.08
N TRP A 130 22.59 -6.82 11.42
CA TRP A 130 21.92 -7.27 10.20
C TRP A 130 22.93 -7.47 9.05
N PHE A 131 23.85 -6.53 8.85
CA PHE A 131 24.91 -6.64 7.84
C PHE A 131 25.77 -7.91 8.05
N ASN A 132 26.20 -8.15 9.30
CA ASN A 132 26.96 -9.34 9.66
C ASN A 132 26.16 -10.64 9.43
N ARG A 133 24.83 -10.61 9.65
CA ARG A 133 23.93 -11.75 9.38
C ARG A 133 23.81 -12.04 7.88
N VAL A 134 23.70 -11.01 7.05
CA VAL A 134 23.66 -11.12 5.58
C VAL A 134 24.99 -11.68 5.06
N MET A 135 26.13 -11.15 5.52
CA MET A 135 27.47 -11.64 5.15
C MET A 135 27.70 -13.09 5.59
N GLY A 136 27.21 -13.49 6.78
CA GLY A 136 27.32 -14.86 7.27
C GLY A 136 26.50 -15.89 6.47
N ILE A 137 25.40 -15.48 5.84
CA ILE A 137 24.58 -16.34 4.98
C ILE A 137 25.27 -16.54 3.62
N ILE A 138 25.87 -15.48 3.07
CA ILE A 138 26.57 -15.51 1.78
C ILE A 138 27.86 -16.36 1.88
N GLY A 139 28.60 -16.23 2.97
CA GLY A 139 29.84 -16.99 3.21
C GLY A 139 29.67 -18.51 3.34
N ARG A 140 28.44 -19.01 3.54
CA ARG A 140 28.15 -20.46 3.65
C ARG A 140 27.90 -21.16 2.32
N GLY A 141 27.71 -20.42 1.22
CA GLY A 141 27.45 -20.98 -0.12
C GLY A 141 28.72 -21.35 -0.89
N ARG A 142 29.54 -22.29 -0.39
CA ARG A 142 30.68 -22.81 -1.15
C ARG A 142 30.23 -23.86 -2.17
N LYS A 143 30.25 -23.51 -3.46
CA LYS A 143 30.91 -24.20 -4.60
C LYS A 143 30.24 -23.84 -5.94
N ALA A 144 31.09 -23.40 -6.88
CA ALA A 144 30.89 -23.11 -8.31
C ALA A 144 30.77 -21.61 -8.68
N ASP A 145 31.69 -21.18 -9.56
CA ASP A 145 31.90 -19.88 -10.23
C ASP A 145 32.32 -18.64 -9.40
N ASP A 146 33.63 -18.56 -9.12
CA ASP A 146 34.33 -17.45 -8.44
C ASP A 146 34.05 -16.05 -9.05
N ALA A 147 33.98 -15.95 -10.38
CA ALA A 147 33.77 -14.67 -11.07
C ALA A 147 32.31 -14.18 -11.02
N SER A 148 31.35 -15.09 -10.83
CA SER A 148 29.95 -14.74 -10.61
C SER A 148 29.70 -14.42 -9.13
N PHE A 149 30.41 -15.11 -8.23
CA PHE A 149 30.31 -14.89 -6.79
C PHE A 149 30.84 -13.52 -6.35
N SER A 150 31.96 -13.06 -6.90
CA SER A 150 32.50 -11.71 -6.60
C SER A 150 31.53 -10.60 -7.00
N ARG A 151 30.86 -10.71 -8.15
CA ARG A 151 29.86 -9.72 -8.61
C ARG A 151 28.58 -9.76 -7.78
N ILE A 152 28.15 -10.94 -7.34
CA ILE A 152 27.01 -11.09 -6.44
C ILE A 152 27.35 -10.51 -5.07
N GLN A 153 28.56 -10.72 -4.56
CA GLN A 153 29.01 -10.15 -3.30
C GLN A 153 29.01 -8.62 -3.34
N GLU A 154 29.57 -7.99 -4.38
CA GLU A 154 29.54 -6.53 -4.54
C GLU A 154 28.11 -5.98 -4.64
N ALA A 155 27.24 -6.66 -5.41
CA ALA A 155 25.84 -6.25 -5.54
C ALA A 155 25.09 -6.35 -4.19
N VAL A 156 25.34 -7.41 -3.42
CA VAL A 156 24.70 -7.60 -2.11
C VAL A 156 25.28 -6.64 -1.06
N GLU A 157 26.58 -6.36 -1.09
CA GLU A 157 27.20 -5.34 -0.25
C GLU A 157 26.61 -3.96 -0.53
N GLY A 158 26.45 -3.59 -1.81
CA GLY A 158 25.79 -2.34 -2.20
C GLY A 158 24.33 -2.25 -1.74
N VAL A 159 23.56 -3.34 -1.83
CA VAL A 159 22.19 -3.39 -1.30
C VAL A 159 22.18 -3.27 0.22
N ALA A 160 23.13 -3.92 0.91
CA ALA A 160 23.21 -3.89 2.35
C ALA A 160 23.57 -2.49 2.87
N THR A 161 24.53 -1.80 2.25
CA THR A 161 24.84 -0.39 2.55
C THR A 161 23.66 0.52 2.25
N SER A 162 22.96 0.31 1.13
CA SER A 162 21.75 1.09 0.81
C SER A 162 20.65 0.91 1.83
N GLN A 163 20.45 -0.30 2.36
CA GLN A 163 19.44 -0.54 3.40
C GLN A 163 19.83 0.07 4.74
N ALA A 164 21.11 0.02 5.11
CA ALA A 164 21.60 0.72 6.31
C ALA A 164 21.37 2.23 6.23
N ASP A 165 21.69 2.87 5.09
CA ASP A 165 21.43 4.31 4.88
C ASP A 165 19.93 4.65 4.95
N ILE A 166 19.06 3.79 4.42
CA ILE A 166 17.60 3.97 4.53
C ILE A 166 17.15 3.91 5.99
N ILE A 167 17.66 2.96 6.78
CA ILE A 167 17.35 2.84 8.21
C ILE A 167 17.79 4.10 8.97
N ASP A 168 18.98 4.63 8.67
CA ASP A 168 19.47 5.85 9.31
C ASP A 168 18.60 7.06 8.95
N ARG A 169 18.23 7.23 7.68
CA ARG A 169 17.31 8.30 7.24
C ARG A 169 15.94 8.17 7.89
N PHE A 170 15.44 6.95 8.06
CA PHE A 170 14.19 6.69 8.74
C PHE A 170 14.25 7.14 10.21
N ASN A 171 15.34 6.81 10.92
CA ASN A 171 15.56 7.25 12.31
C ASN A 171 15.62 8.79 12.45
N VAL A 172 16.25 9.47 11.49
CA VAL A 172 16.28 10.94 11.45
C VAL A 172 14.88 11.53 11.22
N LEU A 173 14.10 10.94 10.30
CA LEU A 173 12.73 11.37 10.02
C LEU A 173 11.82 11.19 11.23
N GLU A 174 11.90 10.06 11.92
CA GLU A 174 11.18 9.80 13.18
C GLU A 174 11.47 10.88 14.23
N THR A 175 12.74 11.24 14.40
CA THR A 175 13.15 12.29 15.34
C THR A 175 12.58 13.65 14.96
N ARG A 176 12.61 14.01 13.66
CA ARG A 176 12.02 15.26 13.17
C ARG A 176 10.51 15.29 13.35
N HIS A 177 9.83 14.19 13.02
CA HIS A 177 8.38 14.06 13.19
C HIS A 177 7.97 14.26 14.67
N GLN A 178 8.75 13.70 15.61
CA GLN A 178 8.53 13.90 17.04
C GLN A 178 8.67 15.37 17.47
N GLN A 179 9.67 16.09 16.94
CA GLN A 179 9.86 17.51 17.21
C GLN A 179 8.75 18.38 16.62
N ASP A 180 8.33 18.08 15.39
CA ASP A 180 7.27 18.82 14.71
C ASP A 180 5.93 18.61 15.43
N ARG A 181 5.66 17.39 15.91
CA ARG A 181 4.51 17.09 16.75
C ARG A 181 4.49 17.95 18.02
N GLN A 182 5.63 18.08 18.71
CA GLN A 182 5.73 18.93 19.90
C GLN A 182 5.46 20.41 19.58
N LYS A 183 5.97 20.92 18.47
CA LYS A 183 5.72 22.30 18.02
C LYS A 183 4.25 22.55 17.69
N ILE A 184 3.61 21.61 16.97
CA ILE A 184 2.19 21.70 16.65
C ILE A 184 1.36 21.77 17.93
N THR A 185 1.64 20.92 18.92
CA THR A 185 0.96 20.96 20.22
C THR A 185 1.17 22.31 20.94
N SER A 186 2.38 22.85 20.93
CA SER A 186 2.68 24.17 21.52
C SER A 186 1.88 25.29 20.85
N LEU A 187 1.95 25.38 19.52
CA LEU A 187 1.25 26.40 18.74
C LEU A 187 -0.27 26.30 18.89
N THR A 188 -0.81 25.07 18.92
CA THR A 188 -2.24 24.84 19.14
C THR A 188 -2.66 25.36 20.51
N THR A 189 -1.83 25.14 21.55
CA THR A 189 -2.10 25.64 22.91
C THR A 189 -2.07 27.17 22.96
N GLU A 190 -1.10 27.80 22.31
CA GLU A 190 -0.98 29.27 22.21
C GLU A 190 -2.15 29.92 21.46
N LEU A 191 -2.67 29.28 20.41
CA LEU A 191 -3.83 29.75 19.65
C LEU A 191 -5.15 29.65 20.42
N THR A 192 -5.24 28.72 21.38
CA THR A 192 -6.43 28.49 22.20
C THR A 192 -6.45 29.26 23.53
N ALA A 193 -5.35 29.94 23.88
CA ALA A 193 -5.19 30.72 25.12
C ALA A 193 -5.47 32.22 24.89
#